data_AF-A0A091BX87-F1
#
_entry.id   AF-A0A091BX87-F1
#
_cell.length_a   1.000
_cell.length_b   1.000
_cell.length_c   1.000
_cell.angle_alpha   90.00
_cell.angle_beta   90.00
_cell.angle_gamma   90.00
#
_symmetry.space_group_name_H-M   'P 1'
#
loop_
_entity.id
_entity.type
_entity.pdbx_description
1 polymer ?
#
loop_
_entity_poly.entity_id
_entity_poly.type
_entity_poly.pdbx_seq_one_letter_code
_entity_poly.pdbx_strand_id
1 'polypeptide(L)'
;MIKTVKGDITQLFAKYLPEDAFNIENDSQISQNLMPNTSEVAVDFVDHYELQLEENIQSLISEEKIPTNNLTNSDGFLLMKNTLHPYYYLKKIEDDQYELQIGTSYRDLEKIGIIHQTEALDPVGLFIVGGDFVKNGIRYHERYRLKLLVKDNPSQDVNTKKIKNEAEVSSEVGSRSQRHKKKNSK
;
A
#
# COMPACT_ATOMS: atom_id res chain seq x y z
N MET A 1 35.54 -31.61 -10.73
CA MET A 1 35.17 -30.57 -11.71
C MET A 1 33.78 -30.07 -11.33
N ILE A 2 33.69 -28.93 -10.63
CA ILE A 2 32.41 -28.37 -10.16
C ILE A 2 32.22 -27.04 -10.89
N LYS A 3 31.17 -26.96 -11.72
CA LYS A 3 30.77 -25.77 -12.45
C LYS A 3 30.12 -24.78 -11.47
N THR A 4 30.75 -23.64 -11.26
CA THR A 4 30.14 -22.50 -10.57
C THR A 4 29.29 -21.75 -11.59
N VAL A 5 27.96 -21.88 -11.49
CA VAL A 5 27.03 -21.04 -12.24
C VAL A 5 27.00 -19.68 -11.55
N LYS A 6 27.71 -18.71 -12.13
CA LYS A 6 27.56 -17.29 -11.81
C LYS A 6 26.26 -16.81 -12.45
N GLY A 7 25.16 -16.95 -11.72
CA GLY A 7 23.91 -16.27 -12.06
C GLY A 7 24.05 -14.80 -11.68
N ASP A 8 24.29 -13.95 -12.67
CA ASP A 8 24.32 -12.50 -12.54
C ASP A 8 22.90 -12.01 -12.18
N ILE A 9 22.68 -11.67 -10.91
CA ILE A 9 21.36 -11.31 -10.34
C ILE A 9 21.03 -9.83 -10.62
N THR A 10 21.88 -9.13 -11.36
CA THR A 10 21.80 -7.70 -11.68
C THR A 10 20.73 -7.36 -12.71
N GLN A 11 20.10 -8.34 -13.36
CA GLN A 11 19.11 -8.10 -14.42
C GLN A 11 17.64 -8.12 -13.95
N LEU A 12 17.35 -8.39 -12.67
CA LEU A 12 15.96 -8.52 -12.20
C LEU A 12 15.26 -7.19 -11.87
N PHE A 13 15.97 -6.05 -11.85
CA PHE A 13 15.38 -4.74 -11.52
C PHE A 13 15.19 -3.80 -12.72
N ALA A 14 15.54 -4.23 -13.93
CA ALA A 14 15.51 -3.37 -15.12
C ALA A 14 14.17 -3.36 -15.88
N LYS A 15 13.10 -4.00 -15.40
CA LYS A 15 11.92 -4.28 -16.25
C LYS A 15 10.67 -3.44 -16.02
N TYR A 16 10.66 -2.51 -15.07
CA TYR A 16 9.46 -1.68 -14.79
C TYR A 16 9.76 -0.23 -14.39
N LEU A 17 10.78 0.39 -14.98
CA LEU A 17 10.87 1.85 -15.00
C LEU A 17 10.22 2.33 -16.31
N PRO A 18 9.08 3.04 -16.27
CA PRO A 18 8.58 3.76 -17.43
C PRO A 18 9.61 4.83 -17.80
N GLU A 19 10.09 4.84 -19.03
CA GLU A 19 11.10 5.81 -19.49
C GLU A 19 10.60 7.26 -19.58
N ASP A 20 9.32 7.52 -19.27
CA ASP A 20 8.67 8.82 -19.50
C ASP A 20 8.47 9.71 -18.24
N ALA A 21 9.14 9.43 -17.12
CA ALA A 21 8.93 10.18 -15.87
C ALA A 21 9.76 11.48 -15.71
N PHE A 22 10.38 11.98 -16.78
CA PHE A 22 11.05 13.29 -16.79
C PHE A 22 10.20 14.31 -17.53
N ASN A 23 9.25 14.95 -16.83
CA ASN A 23 8.87 16.33 -17.09
C ASN A 23 8.17 16.94 -15.86
N ILE A 24 8.69 18.08 -15.42
CA ILE A 24 8.19 18.91 -14.34
C ILE A 24 7.06 19.81 -14.89
N GLU A 25 6.20 20.27 -13.98
CA GLU A 25 5.08 21.21 -14.14
C GLU A 25 3.71 20.56 -14.36
N ASN A 26 2.96 20.38 -13.27
CA ASN A 26 1.74 21.15 -13.03
C ASN A 26 1.13 20.78 -11.67
N ASP A 27 0.81 21.81 -10.88
CA ASP A 27 -0.02 21.73 -9.69
C ASP A 27 -1.42 21.19 -10.07
N SER A 28 -1.62 19.90 -9.84
CA SER A 28 -2.95 19.32 -9.60
C SER A 28 -2.76 17.98 -8.89
N GLN A 29 -3.44 17.87 -7.74
CA GLN A 29 -3.79 16.66 -7.01
C GLN A 29 -3.24 15.35 -7.62
N ILE A 30 -2.06 14.91 -7.18
CA ILE A 30 -1.66 13.50 -7.34
C ILE A 30 -2.39 12.72 -6.24
N SER A 31 -3.71 12.65 -6.39
CA SER A 31 -4.55 11.73 -5.66
C SER A 31 -4.79 10.50 -6.54
N GLN A 32 -4.30 9.36 -6.07
CA GLN A 32 -4.88 8.02 -6.28
C GLN A 32 -4.66 7.22 -7.57
N ASN A 33 -3.86 7.63 -8.57
CA ASN A 33 -3.82 6.86 -9.83
C ASN A 33 -2.44 6.57 -10.44
N LEU A 34 -1.39 6.32 -9.64
CA LEU A 34 -0.12 5.83 -10.21
C LEU A 34 -0.04 4.30 -10.31
N MET A 35 -0.76 3.56 -9.46
CA MET A 35 -0.75 2.10 -9.45
C MET A 35 -2.19 1.58 -9.25
N PRO A 36 -2.98 1.46 -10.34
CA PRO A 36 -4.33 0.94 -10.23
C PRO A 36 -4.30 -0.51 -9.70
N ASN A 37 -5.32 -0.88 -8.92
CA ASN A 37 -5.45 -2.19 -8.26
C ASN A 37 -4.33 -2.45 -7.24
N THR A 38 -4.01 -1.44 -6.43
CA THR A 38 -3.11 -1.60 -5.30
C THR A 38 -3.71 -1.00 -4.04
N SER A 39 -3.44 -1.64 -2.90
CA SER A 39 -3.87 -1.19 -1.58
C SER A 39 -2.69 -1.07 -0.62
N GLU A 40 -2.81 -0.14 0.32
CA GLU A 40 -1.85 0.04 1.40
C GLU A 40 -2.11 -1.00 2.50
N VAL A 41 -1.05 -1.69 2.92
CA VAL A 41 -1.10 -2.66 4.00
C VAL A 41 -0.71 -2.00 5.31
N ALA A 42 -1.51 -2.23 6.35
CA ALA A 42 -1.20 -1.76 7.69
C ALA A 42 0.03 -2.51 8.24
N VAL A 43 0.98 -1.75 8.76
CA VAL A 43 2.18 -2.28 9.41
C VAL A 43 2.18 -1.77 10.85
N ASP A 44 2.28 -2.70 11.79
CA ASP A 44 2.52 -2.40 13.19
C ASP A 44 4.02 -2.19 13.38
N PHE A 45 4.44 -0.94 13.24
CA PHE A 45 5.85 -0.57 13.35
C PHE A 45 6.37 -0.69 14.78
N VAL A 46 7.65 -1.06 14.90
CA VAL A 46 8.36 -1.03 16.17
C VAL A 46 8.61 0.40 16.62
N ASP A 47 8.77 0.60 17.93
CA ASP A 47 9.05 1.91 18.50
C ASP A 47 10.29 2.56 17.87
N HIS A 48 10.16 3.83 17.49
CA HIS A 48 11.24 4.65 16.93
C HIS A 48 11.84 4.14 15.61
N TYR A 49 11.14 3.31 14.84
CA TYR A 49 11.61 2.86 13.51
C TYR A 49 11.97 4.03 12.57
N GLU A 50 11.40 5.22 12.78
CA GLU A 50 11.69 6.40 11.97
C GLU A 50 13.14 6.88 12.10
N LEU A 51 13.78 6.66 13.27
CA LEU A 51 15.19 7.01 13.47
C LEU A 51 16.09 6.14 12.59
N GLN A 52 15.84 4.82 12.62
CA GLN A 52 16.54 3.88 11.77
C GLN A 52 16.28 4.14 10.28
N LEU A 53 15.03 4.47 9.94
CA LEU A 53 14.67 4.82 8.57
C LEU A 53 15.43 6.05 8.08
N GLU A 54 15.57 7.07 8.93
CA GLU A 54 16.31 8.29 8.60
C GLU A 54 17.80 8.00 8.35
N GLU A 55 18.43 7.20 9.22
CA GLU A 55 19.83 6.76 9.04
C GLU A 55 20.03 5.94 7.76
N ASN A 56 19.11 5.01 7.48
CA ASN A 56 19.11 4.23 6.24
C ASN A 56 18.99 5.14 5.02
N ILE A 57 18.04 6.08 5.03
CA ILE A 57 17.82 6.98 3.90
C ILE A 57 19.04 7.86 3.64
N GLN A 58 19.63 8.44 4.69
CA GLN A 58 20.85 9.25 4.55
C GLN A 58 22.00 8.43 3.92
N SER A 59 22.22 7.21 4.41
CA SER A 59 23.23 6.31 3.88
C SER A 59 22.97 5.97 2.41
N LEU A 60 21.73 5.59 2.08
CA LEU A 60 21.32 5.24 0.72
C LEU A 60 21.41 6.40 -0.27
N ILE A 61 21.14 7.64 0.17
CA ILE A 61 21.36 8.83 -0.65
C ILE A 61 22.86 9.06 -0.86
N SER A 62 23.66 8.96 0.20
CA SER A 62 25.12 9.18 0.12
C SER A 62 25.83 8.15 -0.79
N GLU A 63 25.29 6.94 -0.88
CA GLU A 63 25.76 5.88 -1.76
C GLU A 63 25.11 5.88 -3.15
N GLU A 64 24.35 6.94 -3.48
CA GLU A 64 23.64 7.11 -4.76
C GLU A 64 22.66 5.96 -5.07
N LYS A 65 22.14 5.27 -4.05
CA LYS A 65 21.11 4.22 -4.17
C LYS A 65 19.69 4.78 -4.23
N ILE A 66 19.48 5.94 -3.62
CA ILE A 66 18.23 6.70 -3.74
C ILE A 66 18.52 7.98 -4.51
N PRO A 67 17.88 8.20 -5.68
CA PRO A 67 18.04 9.43 -6.42
C PRO A 67 17.34 10.58 -5.69
N THR A 68 18.01 11.72 -5.65
CA THR A 68 17.50 12.94 -5.02
C THR A 68 17.71 14.13 -5.94
N ASN A 69 16.76 15.05 -5.97
CA ASN A 69 17.01 16.36 -6.55
C ASN A 69 17.74 17.20 -5.50
N ASN A 70 18.99 17.56 -5.78
CA ASN A 70 19.74 18.47 -4.92
C ASN A 70 18.99 19.80 -4.84
N LEU A 71 18.57 20.17 -3.64
CA LEU A 71 18.12 21.53 -3.35
C LEU A 71 19.40 22.37 -3.34
N THR A 72 19.59 23.19 -4.36
CA THR A 72 20.80 23.97 -4.62
C THR A 72 21.40 24.58 -3.33
N ASN A 73 22.57 24.08 -2.93
CA ASN A 73 23.53 24.65 -1.96
C ASN A 73 23.18 24.69 -0.45
N SER A 74 22.29 23.86 0.12
CA SER A 74 22.19 23.72 1.59
C SER A 74 21.55 22.40 2.08
N ASP A 75 22.09 21.88 3.20
CA ASP A 75 21.79 20.61 3.90
C ASP A 75 20.38 20.04 3.69
N GLY A 76 20.17 19.13 2.74
CA GLY A 76 18.88 18.46 2.53
C GLY A 76 18.71 17.78 1.17
N PHE A 77 17.74 16.88 1.07
CA PHE A 77 17.48 16.07 -0.11
C PHE A 77 15.98 16.01 -0.45
N LEU A 78 15.62 16.49 -1.65
CA LEU A 78 14.27 16.32 -2.17
C LEU A 78 14.14 14.93 -2.81
N LEU A 79 13.40 14.04 -2.14
CA LEU A 79 13.04 12.73 -2.71
C LEU A 79 12.06 12.90 -3.87
N MET A 80 12.20 12.05 -4.88
CA MET A 80 11.21 11.95 -5.94
C MET A 80 9.89 11.38 -5.40
N LYS A 81 8.77 11.71 -6.04
CA LYS A 81 7.49 11.08 -5.68
C LYS A 81 7.58 9.58 -5.96
N ASN A 82 7.03 8.77 -5.06
CA ASN A 82 7.02 7.31 -5.15
C ASN A 82 8.43 6.67 -5.15
N THR A 83 9.39 7.29 -4.47
CA THR A 83 10.69 6.66 -4.21
C THR A 83 10.51 5.35 -3.44
N LEU A 84 11.08 4.27 -3.96
CA LEU A 84 11.10 2.96 -3.32
C LEU A 84 12.26 2.86 -2.34
N HIS A 85 12.03 2.16 -1.23
CA HIS A 85 13.11 1.68 -0.38
C HIS A 85 13.79 0.48 -1.08
N PRO A 86 15.07 0.56 -1.46
CA PRO A 86 15.70 -0.43 -2.33
C PRO A 86 15.97 -1.78 -1.64
N TYR A 87 16.10 -1.77 -0.31
CA TYR A 87 16.40 -2.95 0.48
C TYR A 87 15.31 -3.14 1.53
N TYR A 88 14.32 -3.96 1.19
CA TYR A 88 13.30 -4.40 2.13
C TYR A 88 13.01 -5.88 1.92
N TYR A 89 12.48 -6.53 2.94
CA TYR A 89 12.09 -7.93 2.87
C TYR A 89 10.84 -8.19 3.70
N LEU A 90 9.95 -9.01 3.16
CA LEU A 90 8.78 -9.53 3.86
C LEU A 90 9.02 -11.00 4.16
N LYS A 91 9.21 -11.31 5.44
CA LYS A 91 9.44 -12.67 5.92
C LYS A 91 8.17 -13.21 6.55
N LYS A 92 7.57 -14.25 5.97
CA LYS A 92 6.47 -14.96 6.63
C LYS A 92 7.00 -15.63 7.90
N ILE A 93 6.43 -15.31 9.05
CA ILE A 93 6.86 -15.84 10.36
C ILE A 93 5.81 -16.77 10.99
N GLU A 94 4.53 -16.52 10.71
CA GLU A 94 3.39 -17.36 11.11
C GLU A 94 2.39 -17.44 9.95
N ASP A 95 1.30 -18.21 10.12
CA ASP A 95 0.31 -18.39 9.06
C ASP A 95 -0.35 -17.07 8.64
N ASP A 96 -0.55 -16.16 9.59
CA ASP A 96 -1.20 -14.86 9.46
C ASP A 96 -0.25 -13.66 9.74
N GLN A 97 1.06 -13.88 9.78
CA GLN A 97 2.02 -12.81 10.10
C GLN A 97 3.23 -12.76 9.18
N TYR A 98 3.59 -11.54 8.81
CA TYR A 98 4.83 -11.20 8.12
C TYR A 98 5.64 -10.22 8.94
N GLU A 99 6.95 -10.43 8.97
CA GLU A 99 7.91 -9.47 9.48
C GLU A 99 8.41 -8.59 8.33
N LEU A 100 8.30 -7.27 8.49
CA LEU A 100 8.86 -6.29 7.58
C LEU A 100 10.24 -5.88 8.05
N GLN A 101 11.22 -6.01 7.16
CA GLN A 101 12.61 -5.65 7.42
C GLN A 101 13.11 -4.64 6.38
N ILE A 102 14.00 -3.72 6.78
CA ILE A 102 14.70 -2.78 5.91
C ILE A 102 16.19 -2.70 6.27
N GLY A 103 17.02 -2.16 5.38
CA GLY A 103 18.44 -1.91 5.65
C GLY A 103 19.09 -1.05 4.57
N THR A 104 20.41 -0.91 4.61
CA THR A 104 21.18 -0.26 3.53
C THR A 104 21.65 -1.25 2.46
N SER A 105 21.52 -2.54 2.75
CA SER A 105 21.71 -3.67 1.83
C SER A 105 20.84 -4.86 2.25
N TYR A 106 20.90 -5.97 1.51
CA TYR A 106 20.23 -7.21 1.92
C TYR A 106 20.97 -7.98 3.04
N ARG A 107 22.18 -7.56 3.43
CA ARG A 107 22.99 -8.25 4.45
C ARG A 107 22.75 -7.75 5.87
N ASP A 108 22.24 -6.54 5.99
CA ASP A 108 22.02 -5.76 7.22
C ASP A 108 20.53 -5.44 7.39
N LEU A 109 19.65 -6.34 6.93
CA LEU A 109 18.22 -6.17 7.12
C LEU A 109 17.86 -6.31 8.61
N GLU A 110 17.12 -5.33 9.09
CA GLU A 110 16.62 -5.28 10.45
C GLU A 110 15.11 -5.11 10.46
N LYS A 111 14.47 -5.71 11.48
CA LYS A 111 13.03 -5.67 11.66
C LYS A 111 12.56 -4.27 12.02
N ILE A 112 11.55 -3.79 11.30
CA ILE A 112 10.89 -2.52 11.59
C ILE A 112 9.39 -2.65 11.86
N GLY A 113 8.77 -3.81 11.62
CA GLY A 113 7.36 -3.97 11.93
C GLY A 113 6.82 -5.38 11.65
N ILE A 114 5.58 -5.58 12.06
CA ILE A 114 4.79 -6.78 11.81
C ILE A 114 3.57 -6.41 10.98
N ILE A 115 3.18 -7.31 10.09
CA ILE A 115 1.96 -7.22 9.30
C ILE A 115 1.11 -8.43 9.64
N HIS A 116 -0.14 -8.18 10.04
CA HIS A 116 -1.14 -9.22 10.31
C HIS A 116 -2.02 -9.42 9.08
N GLN A 117 -1.76 -10.49 8.32
CA GLN A 117 -2.51 -10.83 7.12
C GLN A 117 -2.60 -12.34 6.94
N THR A 118 -3.82 -12.86 6.83
CA THR A 118 -4.10 -14.28 6.55
C THR A 118 -3.84 -14.67 5.09
N GLU A 119 -4.10 -13.73 4.16
CA GLU A 119 -3.86 -13.93 2.73
C GLU A 119 -2.40 -13.73 2.37
N ALA A 120 -1.97 -14.36 1.27
CA ALA A 120 -0.63 -14.15 0.72
C ALA A 120 -0.52 -12.73 0.15
N LEU A 121 0.53 -12.00 0.56
CA LEU A 121 0.83 -10.67 0.05
C LEU A 121 1.56 -10.76 -1.30
N ASP A 122 1.12 -9.97 -2.28
CA ASP A 122 1.85 -9.72 -3.54
C ASP A 122 2.38 -8.27 -3.51
N PRO A 123 3.56 -8.03 -2.91
CA PRO A 123 4.08 -6.69 -2.71
C PRO A 123 4.43 -6.03 -4.03
N VAL A 124 3.92 -4.82 -4.20
CA VAL A 124 4.25 -3.93 -5.30
C VAL A 124 5.52 -3.15 -4.98
N GLY A 125 5.62 -2.68 -3.74
CA GLY A 125 6.79 -1.96 -3.28
C GLY A 125 6.62 -1.37 -1.88
N LEU A 126 7.75 -1.08 -1.25
CA LEU A 126 7.81 -0.31 -0.02
C LEU A 126 8.25 1.12 -0.36
N PHE A 127 7.36 2.07 -0.23
CA PHE A 127 7.56 3.45 -0.65
C PHE A 127 7.96 4.33 0.53
N ILE A 128 8.91 5.23 0.28
CA ILE A 128 9.32 6.26 1.21
C ILE A 128 8.41 7.48 1.01
N VAL A 129 7.85 7.99 2.10
CA VAL A 129 7.05 9.22 2.11
C VAL A 129 7.55 10.17 3.20
N GLY A 130 7.26 11.46 3.05
CA GLY A 130 7.82 12.50 3.93
C GLY A 130 9.17 13.01 3.43
N GLY A 131 10.02 13.50 4.34
CA GLY A 131 11.30 14.11 4.03
C GLY A 131 11.24 15.60 3.79
N ASP A 132 12.26 16.13 3.12
CA ASP A 132 12.31 17.54 2.75
C ASP A 132 11.34 17.86 1.61
N PHE A 133 10.64 18.99 1.72
CA PHE A 133 9.81 19.52 0.64
C PHE A 133 9.81 21.05 0.64
N VAL A 134 9.39 21.62 -0.49
CA VAL A 134 9.27 23.08 -0.67
C VAL A 134 7.80 23.44 -0.85
N LYS A 135 7.32 24.40 -0.06
CA LYS A 135 5.97 24.96 -0.15
C LYS A 135 6.04 26.48 -0.10
N ASN A 136 5.53 27.15 -1.13
CA ASN A 136 5.59 28.61 -1.28
C ASN A 136 7.03 29.18 -1.19
N GLY A 137 8.02 28.44 -1.70
CA GLY A 137 9.44 28.80 -1.61
C GLY A 137 10.06 28.61 -0.23
N ILE A 138 9.29 28.17 0.77
CA ILE A 138 9.79 27.84 2.12
C ILE A 138 10.05 26.34 2.18
N ARG A 139 11.19 25.98 2.77
CA ARG A 139 11.56 24.59 3.00
C ARG A 139 11.01 24.08 4.33
N TYR A 140 10.50 22.86 4.28
CA TYR A 140 10.02 22.12 5.44
C TYR A 140 10.64 20.73 5.46
N HIS A 141 10.65 20.12 6.64
CA HIS A 141 11.06 18.75 6.85
C HIS A 141 9.97 18.01 7.62
N GLU A 142 9.50 16.91 7.06
CA GLU A 142 8.66 15.93 7.74
C GLU A 142 9.44 14.64 7.95
N ARG A 143 9.16 13.94 9.05
CA ARG A 143 9.76 12.62 9.29
C ARG A 143 9.46 11.68 8.14
N TYR A 144 10.46 10.90 7.75
CA TYR A 144 10.27 9.81 6.81
C TYR A 144 9.32 8.77 7.40
N ARG A 145 8.48 8.22 6.55
CA ARG A 145 7.58 7.10 6.84
C ARG A 145 7.59 6.13 5.67
N LEU A 146 7.08 4.93 5.91
CA LEU A 146 6.98 3.89 4.91
C LEU A 146 5.53 3.57 4.58
N LYS A 147 5.29 3.26 3.31
CA LYS A 147 4.02 2.74 2.82
C LYS A 147 4.25 1.46 2.04
N LEU A 148 3.72 0.35 2.54
CA LEU A 148 3.74 -0.92 1.80
C LEU A 148 2.50 -0.98 0.92
N LEU A 149 2.70 -1.05 -0.40
CA LEU A 149 1.62 -1.30 -1.35
C LEU A 149 1.67 -2.75 -1.83
N VAL A 150 0.50 -3.38 -1.91
CA VAL A 150 0.31 -4.73 -2.46
C VAL A 150 -0.70 -4.70 -3.60
N LYS A 151 -0.66 -5.71 -4.48
CA LYS A 151 -1.68 -5.84 -5.52
C LYS A 151 -3.01 -6.26 -4.89
N ASP A 152 -4.07 -5.66 -5.36
CA ASP A 152 -5.43 -6.12 -5.05
C ASP A 152 -5.64 -7.45 -5.77
N ASN A 153 -5.89 -8.51 -5.00
CA ASN A 153 -6.27 -9.79 -5.59
C ASN A 153 -7.68 -9.64 -6.20
N PRO A 154 -7.89 -9.97 -7.50
CA PRO A 154 -9.19 -9.84 -8.15
C PRO A 154 -10.24 -10.86 -7.66
N SER A 155 -10.04 -11.47 -6.49
CA SER A 155 -10.86 -12.58 -5.97
C SER A 155 -11.87 -12.17 -4.89
N GLN A 156 -12.11 -10.88 -4.67
CA GLN A 156 -13.19 -10.40 -3.81
C GLN A 156 -14.09 -9.39 -4.53
N ASP A 157 -14.75 -9.86 -5.60
CA ASP A 157 -15.94 -9.18 -6.13
C ASP A 157 -16.98 -10.19 -6.60
N VAL A 158 -17.35 -11.12 -5.71
CA VAL A 158 -18.60 -11.86 -5.84
C VAL A 158 -19.26 -12.01 -4.47
N ASN A 159 -19.90 -10.93 -3.99
CA ASN A 159 -21.03 -11.11 -3.07
C ASN A 159 -22.22 -10.24 -3.46
N THR A 160 -22.83 -10.66 -4.57
CA THR A 160 -24.28 -10.93 -4.69
C THR A 160 -25.23 -9.99 -3.94
N LYS A 161 -25.56 -8.84 -4.57
CA LYS A 161 -26.92 -8.30 -4.46
C LYS A 161 -27.90 -9.26 -5.16
N LYS A 162 -28.32 -10.32 -4.46
CA LYS A 162 -29.59 -11.02 -4.73
C LYS A 162 -30.49 -10.80 -3.52
N ILE A 163 -31.19 -9.67 -3.52
CA ILE A 163 -32.38 -9.54 -2.69
C ILE A 163 -33.45 -10.43 -3.33
N LYS A 164 -33.82 -11.45 -2.56
CA LYS A 164 -34.87 -12.43 -2.81
C LYS A 164 -36.22 -11.72 -2.99
N ASN A 165 -36.89 -11.93 -4.11
CA ASN A 165 -38.33 -11.78 -4.24
C ASN A 165 -38.93 -13.17 -4.51
N GLU A 166 -39.10 -13.95 -3.44
CA GLU A 166 -40.01 -15.09 -3.43
C GLU A 166 -40.75 -15.05 -2.10
N ALA A 167 -41.98 -14.53 -2.13
CA ALA A 167 -42.95 -14.66 -1.06
C ALA A 167 -44.22 -15.25 -1.68
N GLU A 168 -44.36 -16.55 -1.47
CA GLU A 168 -45.58 -17.25 -1.04
C GLU A 168 -46.82 -17.20 -1.94
N VAL A 169 -47.04 -18.32 -2.63
CA VAL A 169 -48.38 -18.83 -2.97
C VAL A 169 -48.77 -19.83 -1.87
N SER A 170 -49.84 -19.55 -1.13
CA SER A 170 -50.58 -20.60 -0.39
C SER A 170 -52.09 -20.40 -0.56
N SER A 171 -52.64 -21.20 -1.47
CA SER A 171 -53.96 -21.85 -1.53
C SER A 171 -55.16 -21.36 -0.68
N GLU A 172 -56.27 -21.16 -1.40
CA GLU A 172 -57.67 -21.06 -0.97
C GLU A 172 -58.15 -22.18 -0.03
N VAL A 173 -58.98 -21.85 0.99
CA VAL A 173 -60.18 -22.63 1.40
C VAL A 173 -61.22 -21.73 2.13
N GLY A 174 -62.40 -21.56 1.53
CA GLY A 174 -63.72 -21.79 2.17
C GLY A 174 -64.31 -20.89 3.30
N SER A 175 -65.27 -20.05 2.88
CA SER A 175 -66.67 -19.96 3.39
C SER A 175 -67.06 -19.51 4.83
N ARG A 176 -67.95 -18.48 4.83
CA ARG A 176 -69.19 -18.29 5.64
C ARG A 176 -69.09 -17.97 7.15
N SER A 177 -69.47 -16.73 7.54
CA SER A 177 -70.77 -16.41 8.19
C SER A 177 -70.75 -15.21 9.17
N GLN A 178 -71.74 -14.32 8.97
CA GLN A 178 -72.61 -13.66 9.97
C GLN A 178 -72.08 -12.55 10.92
N ARG A 179 -72.62 -11.33 10.66
CA ARG A 179 -73.53 -10.56 11.55
C ARG A 179 -72.92 -9.76 12.73
N HIS A 180 -73.00 -8.41 12.67
CA HIS A 180 -73.97 -7.61 13.44
C HIS A 180 -73.95 -6.09 13.12
N LYS A 181 -75.17 -5.52 12.97
CA LYS A 181 -75.67 -4.14 13.22
C LYS A 181 -74.83 -3.35 14.27
N LYS A 182 -74.71 -2.01 14.27
CA LYS A 182 -75.77 -0.97 14.23
C LYS A 182 -75.11 0.45 14.36
N LYS A 183 -75.69 1.46 13.66
CA LYS A 183 -75.99 2.88 14.06
C LYS A 183 -74.85 3.78 14.63
N ASN A 184 -74.78 5.11 14.42
CA ASN A 184 -75.78 6.12 14.06
C ASN A 184 -75.11 7.47 13.71
N SER A 185 -75.78 8.26 12.85
CA SER A 185 -76.02 9.72 12.85
C SER A 185 -74.88 10.72 13.12
N LYS A 186 -74.70 11.70 12.24
CA LYS A 186 -75.55 12.90 12.10
C LYS A 186 -75.39 13.52 10.71
#